data_AF-A0A7L0UNG0-F1
#
_entry.id   AF-A0A7L0UNG0-F1
#
_cell.length_a   1.000
_cell.length_b   1.000
_cell.length_c   1.000
_cell.angle_alpha   90.00
_cell.angle_beta   90.00
_cell.angle_gamma   90.00
#
_symmetry.space_group_name_H-M   'P 1'
#
loop_
_entity.id
_entity.type
_entity.pdbx_description
1 polymer ?
#
loop_
_entity_poly.entity_id
_entity_poly.type
_entity_poly.pdbx_seq_one_letter_code
_entity_poly.pdbx_strand_id
1 'polypeptide(L)'
;DTLPRLPPTGFGTYPGRKRGTVHPQSVSFPCPACQRDVDLGERGLGSLFRNLTLERVVERYRQTINISAAIMCQFCKPPQLEATKGCTECKSSFCNECFKLYHPWGTQKAQHEPTPPTLTFRPKGLMCPEHKEEVTHYCKTCQRLVCQLCRVRRTHTSHKITPVLSAYQALREKLTKSLAYILSSQDTVQTQIAELEETVKHTEV
;
A
#
# COMPACT_ATOMS: atom_id res chain seq x y z
N ASP A 1 -31.69 25.56 31.48
CA ASP A 1 -30.69 25.30 32.51
C ASP A 1 -29.54 24.50 31.95
N THR A 2 -28.27 24.89 32.01
CA THR A 2 -27.59 26.13 32.39
C THR A 2 -26.20 25.95 31.80
N LEU A 3 -25.86 26.72 30.77
CA LEU A 3 -24.45 27.02 30.48
C LEU A 3 -23.89 27.82 31.67
N PRO A 4 -22.63 27.59 32.06
CA PRO A 4 -21.82 28.70 32.54
C PRO A 4 -20.61 28.84 31.61
N ARG A 5 -20.54 29.93 30.84
CA ARG A 5 -20.03 31.26 31.24
C ARG A 5 -18.50 31.29 31.22
N LEU A 6 -17.95 31.87 30.15
CA LEU A 6 -16.78 32.75 30.26
C LEU A 6 -17.17 33.93 31.18
N PRO A 7 -16.22 34.50 31.94
CA PRO A 7 -15.72 35.84 31.55
C PRO A 7 -14.23 36.04 31.98
N PRO A 8 -13.66 37.27 32.04
CA PRO A 8 -12.76 37.75 31.00
C PRO A 8 -11.38 38.20 31.56
N THR A 9 -10.49 38.59 30.64
CA THR A 9 -9.41 39.59 30.82
C THR A 9 -8.54 39.52 32.07
N GLY A 10 -7.29 39.08 31.88
CA GLY A 10 -6.16 39.47 32.73
C GLY A 10 -4.95 39.76 31.85
N PHE A 11 -4.72 41.03 31.54
CA PHE A 11 -3.41 41.50 31.09
C PHE A 11 -2.45 41.30 32.26
N GLY A 12 -1.50 40.38 32.10
CA GLY A 12 -0.36 40.19 32.99
C GLY A 12 0.90 40.11 32.14
N THR A 13 1.60 41.23 32.03
CA THR A 13 2.99 41.29 31.57
C THR A 13 3.89 40.55 32.57
N TYR A 14 4.93 39.87 32.06
CA TYR A 14 6.26 39.57 32.64
C TYR A 14 6.76 38.16 32.26
N PRO A 15 8.10 37.99 32.12
CA PRO A 15 8.69 37.24 31.03
C PRO A 15 9.13 35.83 31.45
N GLY A 16 9.16 34.92 30.48
CA GLY A 16 9.84 33.65 30.63
C GLY A 16 8.91 32.44 30.73
N ARG A 17 8.28 32.08 29.62
CA ARG A 17 7.90 30.68 29.39
C ARG A 17 8.46 30.26 28.05
N LYS A 18 9.45 29.37 28.11
CA LYS A 18 10.08 28.77 26.92
C LYS A 18 8.98 28.30 25.98
N ARG A 19 9.12 28.68 24.71
CA ARG A 19 8.35 28.15 23.58
C ARG A 19 8.36 26.63 23.71
N GLY A 20 7.26 26.06 24.23
CA GLY A 20 7.09 24.62 24.32
C GLY A 20 7.23 24.09 22.91
N THR A 21 8.27 23.29 22.70
CA THR A 21 8.42 22.45 21.53
C THR A 21 7.10 21.75 21.33
N VAL A 22 6.40 22.05 20.23
CA VAL A 22 5.23 21.29 19.80
C VAL A 22 5.76 19.89 19.54
N HIS A 23 5.63 19.01 20.54
CA HIS A 23 6.00 17.61 20.38
C HIS A 23 5.03 17.03 19.36
N PRO A 24 5.52 16.41 18.27
CA PRO A 24 4.64 15.70 17.35
C PRO A 24 3.90 14.63 18.16
N GLN A 25 2.57 14.71 18.18
CA GLN A 25 1.76 13.76 18.93
C GLN A 25 1.84 12.40 18.22
N SER A 26 2.68 11.52 18.75
CA SER A 26 2.70 10.10 18.38
C SER A 26 1.32 9.51 18.69
N VAL A 27 0.64 9.01 17.67
CA VAL A 27 -0.67 8.36 17.83
C VAL A 27 -0.44 6.88 18.08
N SER A 28 -0.84 6.37 19.25
CA SER A 28 -0.88 4.94 19.54
C SER A 28 -2.30 4.39 19.47
N PHE A 29 -2.45 3.11 19.11
CA PHE A 29 -3.73 2.41 19.18
C PHE A 29 -3.54 0.95 19.64
N PRO A 30 -4.51 0.35 20.34
CA PRO A 30 -4.42 -1.04 20.77
C PRO A 30 -4.63 -1.99 19.60
N CYS A 31 -3.72 -2.95 19.42
CA CYS A 31 -3.87 -4.01 18.43
C CYS A 31 -5.09 -4.89 18.75
N PRO A 32 -6.05 -5.08 17.84
CA PRO A 32 -7.27 -5.87 18.14
C PRO A 32 -6.99 -7.35 18.39
N ALA A 33 -5.84 -7.88 17.95
CA ALA A 33 -5.49 -9.29 18.11
C ALA A 33 -4.78 -9.61 19.44
N CYS A 34 -3.96 -8.68 19.95
CA CYS A 34 -3.13 -8.93 21.13
C CYS A 34 -3.18 -7.83 22.20
N GLN A 35 -4.00 -6.80 22.00
CA GLN A 35 -4.23 -5.63 22.87
C GLN A 35 -2.98 -4.78 23.20
N ARG A 36 -1.82 -5.09 22.62
CA ARG A 36 -0.62 -4.26 22.79
C ARG A 36 -0.77 -2.96 22.01
N ASP A 37 -0.28 -1.87 22.59
CA ASP A 37 -0.25 -0.58 21.93
C ASP A 37 0.73 -0.57 20.75
N VAL A 38 0.26 -0.07 19.61
CA VAL A 38 1.04 0.10 18.39
C VAL A 38 1.29 1.59 18.19
N ASP A 39 2.56 1.99 18.19
CA ASP A 39 2.97 3.36 17.89
C ASP A 39 3.05 3.59 16.37
N LEU A 40 2.31 4.59 15.89
CA LEU A 40 2.28 4.98 14.48
C LEU A 40 3.32 6.08 14.13
N GLY A 41 4.06 6.58 15.12
CA GLY A 41 5.05 7.64 14.96
C GLY A 41 4.46 8.96 14.44
N GLU A 42 5.34 9.85 13.99
CA GLU A 42 4.98 11.23 13.61
C GLU A 42 4.08 11.32 12.37
N ARG A 43 4.09 10.30 11.51
CA ARG A 43 3.27 10.24 10.29
C ARG A 43 1.94 9.51 10.48
N GLY A 44 1.64 9.04 11.69
CA GLY A 44 0.41 8.32 12.01
C GLY A 44 0.12 7.19 11.02
N LEU A 45 -1.15 7.06 10.63
CA LEU A 45 -1.62 6.06 9.66
C LEU A 45 -0.95 6.18 8.27
N GLY A 46 -0.41 7.34 7.92
CA GLY A 46 0.29 7.56 6.65
C GLY A 46 1.61 6.79 6.52
N SER A 47 2.12 6.22 7.63
CA SER A 47 3.30 5.35 7.63
C SER A 47 2.97 3.88 7.32
N LEU A 48 1.71 3.48 7.42
CA LEU A 48 1.29 2.10 7.22
C LEU A 48 1.38 1.72 5.73
N PHE A 49 1.88 0.52 5.47
CA PHE A 49 1.95 0.00 4.12
C PHE A 49 0.56 -0.39 3.61
N ARG A 50 0.31 -0.10 2.33
CA ARG A 50 -0.88 -0.58 1.63
C ARG A 50 -0.91 -2.11 1.62
N ASN A 51 -2.05 -2.71 1.94
CA ASN A 51 -2.23 -4.15 1.84
C ASN A 51 -2.57 -4.54 0.41
N LEU A 52 -1.53 -4.86 -0.37
CA LEU A 52 -1.67 -5.21 -1.78
C LEU A 52 -2.50 -6.47 -2.03
N THR A 53 -2.54 -7.40 -1.06
CA THR A 53 -3.38 -8.60 -1.14
C THR A 53 -4.85 -8.23 -1.06
N LEU A 54 -5.22 -7.41 -0.09
CA LEU A 54 -6.59 -6.90 0.05
C LEU A 54 -6.99 -6.06 -1.16
N GLU A 55 -6.08 -5.24 -1.69
CA GLU A 55 -6.35 -4.49 -2.92
C GLU A 55 -6.69 -5.40 -4.10
N ARG A 56 -5.94 -6.49 -4.30
CA ARG A 56 -6.24 -7.49 -5.34
C ARG A 56 -7.57 -8.21 -5.10
N VAL A 57 -7.96 -8.45 -3.85
CA VAL A 57 -9.26 -9.04 -3.50
C VAL A 57 -10.39 -8.09 -3.86
N VAL A 58 -10.28 -6.82 -3.43
CA VAL A 58 -11.27 -5.78 -3.74
C VAL A 58 -11.37 -5.56 -5.26
N GLU A 59 -10.24 -5.59 -5.97
CA GLU A 59 -10.21 -5.42 -7.42
C GLU A 59 -10.94 -6.56 -8.15
N ARG A 60 -10.68 -7.81 -7.77
CA ARG A 60 -11.40 -8.97 -8.33
C ARG A 60 -12.90 -8.87 -8.12
N TYR A 61 -13.31 -8.46 -6.91
CA TYR A 61 -14.74 -8.29 -6.60
C TYR A 61 -15.40 -7.19 -7.44
N ARG A 62 -14.71 -6.06 -7.64
CA ARG A 62 -15.20 -5.00 -8.55
C ARG A 62 -15.33 -5.53 -9.98
N GLN A 63 -14.33 -6.26 -10.47
CA GLN A 63 -14.37 -6.85 -11.81
C GLN A 63 -15.55 -7.81 -11.97
N THR A 64 -15.83 -8.66 -10.99
CA THR A 64 -16.99 -9.58 -11.04
C THR A 64 -18.33 -8.84 -11.10
N ILE A 65 -18.47 -7.73 -10.37
CA ILE A 65 -19.68 -6.89 -10.46
C ILE A 65 -19.77 -6.23 -11.84
N ASN A 66 -18.65 -5.73 -12.35
CA ASN A 66 -18.60 -4.98 -13.61
C ASN A 66 -18.81 -5.85 -14.85
N ILE A 67 -18.52 -7.16 -14.80
CA ILE A 67 -18.80 -8.09 -15.92
C ILE A 67 -20.31 -8.23 -16.18
N SER A 68 -21.15 -7.99 -15.17
CA SER A 68 -22.60 -8.09 -15.29
C SER A 68 -23.29 -6.82 -15.84
N ALA A 69 -22.56 -5.71 -16.00
CA ALA A 69 -23.08 -4.45 -16.48
C ALA A 69 -22.31 -3.97 -17.72
N ALA A 70 -23.03 -3.63 -18.80
CA ALA A 70 -22.42 -3.03 -19.98
C ALA A 70 -21.73 -1.71 -19.61
N ILE A 71 -20.42 -1.60 -19.88
CA ILE A 71 -19.67 -0.37 -19.65
C ILE A 71 -19.99 0.60 -20.78
N MET A 72 -20.53 1.77 -20.44
CA MET A 72 -20.96 2.76 -21.43
C MET A 72 -19.83 3.71 -21.83
N CYS A 73 -19.89 4.22 -23.07
CA CYS A 73 -18.99 5.25 -23.58
C CYS A 73 -19.25 6.59 -22.87
N GLN A 74 -18.18 7.21 -22.37
CA GLN A 74 -18.27 8.46 -21.60
C GLN A 74 -18.35 9.73 -22.48
N PHE A 75 -18.19 9.60 -23.79
CA PHE A 75 -18.03 10.74 -24.71
C PHE A 75 -19.09 10.81 -25.81
N CYS A 76 -20.01 9.84 -25.87
CA CYS A 76 -21.12 9.88 -26.82
C CYS A 76 -22.09 11.01 -26.46
N LYS A 77 -22.59 11.71 -27.46
CA LYS A 77 -23.84 12.46 -27.33
C LYS A 77 -24.98 11.45 -27.11
N PRO A 78 -26.01 11.76 -26.31
CA PRO A 78 -27.15 10.85 -26.13
C PRO A 78 -27.78 10.44 -27.46
N PRO A 79 -28.13 9.15 -27.66
CA PRO A 79 -28.00 8.04 -26.72
C PRO A 79 -26.56 7.53 -26.57
N GLN A 80 -26.17 7.13 -25.35
CA GLN A 80 -24.84 6.58 -25.10
C GLN A 80 -24.72 5.17 -25.67
N LEU A 81 -23.59 4.90 -26.34
CA LEU A 81 -23.26 3.58 -26.88
C LEU A 81 -22.39 2.81 -25.87
N GLU A 82 -22.43 1.48 -25.96
CA GLU A 82 -21.52 0.63 -25.21
C GLU A 82 -20.06 0.90 -25.58
N ALA A 83 -19.19 0.92 -24.58
CA ALA A 83 -17.77 1.08 -24.78
C ALA A 83 -17.16 -0.23 -25.28
N THR A 84 -16.34 -0.12 -26.32
CA THR A 84 -15.61 -1.24 -26.93
C THR A 84 -14.11 -1.17 -26.63
N LYS A 85 -13.61 0.00 -26.22
CA LYS A 85 -12.19 0.30 -25.96
C LYS A 85 -12.05 1.08 -24.66
N GLY A 86 -11.04 0.76 -23.88
CA GLY A 86 -10.53 1.57 -22.78
C GLY A 86 -9.15 2.13 -23.11
N CYS A 87 -8.71 3.15 -22.38
CA CYS A 87 -7.34 3.65 -22.40
C CYS A 87 -6.87 3.94 -20.98
N THR A 88 -5.77 3.32 -20.56
CA THR A 88 -5.21 3.45 -19.20
C THR A 88 -4.61 4.81 -18.93
N GLU A 89 -4.10 5.48 -19.97
CA GLU A 89 -3.51 6.81 -19.89
C GLU A 89 -4.60 7.88 -19.76
N CYS A 90 -5.66 7.76 -20.57
CA CYS A 90 -6.83 8.65 -20.53
C CYS A 90 -7.76 8.36 -19.34
N LYS A 91 -7.68 7.15 -18.76
CA LYS A 91 -8.57 6.64 -17.71
C LYS A 91 -10.05 6.72 -18.07
N SER A 92 -10.39 6.37 -19.31
CA SER A 92 -11.78 6.44 -19.80
C SER A 92 -12.11 5.31 -20.78
N SER A 93 -13.41 5.01 -20.86
CA SER A 93 -13.99 4.01 -21.76
C SER A 93 -14.72 4.70 -22.93
N PHE A 94 -14.49 4.20 -24.14
CA PHE A 94 -14.93 4.78 -25.41
C PHE A 94 -15.62 3.72 -26.27
N CYS A 95 -16.61 4.12 -27.05
CA CYS A 95 -17.01 3.36 -28.23
C CYS A 95 -15.94 3.50 -29.33
N ASN A 96 -16.00 2.66 -30.37
CA ASN A 96 -15.00 2.65 -31.43
C ASN A 96 -14.84 4.01 -32.13
N GLU A 97 -15.93 4.77 -32.30
CA GLU A 97 -15.92 6.06 -32.98
C GLU A 97 -15.30 7.15 -32.10
N CYS A 98 -15.77 7.29 -30.86
CA CYS A 98 -15.19 8.22 -29.90
C CYS A 98 -13.71 7.95 -29.63
N PHE A 99 -13.29 6.67 -29.63
CA PHE A 99 -11.87 6.33 -29.46
C PHE A 99 -11.01 6.92 -30.58
N LYS A 100 -11.42 6.73 -31.85
CA LYS A 100 -10.70 7.27 -33.03
C LYS A 100 -10.67 8.80 -33.03
N LEU A 101 -11.75 9.45 -32.61
CA LEU A 101 -11.81 10.91 -32.50
C LEU A 101 -10.85 11.44 -31.43
N TYR A 102 -10.70 10.72 -30.31
CA TYR A 102 -9.84 11.13 -29.19
C TYR A 102 -8.37 10.69 -29.37
N HIS A 103 -8.11 9.69 -30.21
CA HIS A 103 -6.78 9.12 -30.52
C HIS A 103 -6.52 9.16 -32.04
N PRO A 104 -6.51 10.35 -32.67
CA PRO A 104 -6.28 10.48 -34.11
C PRO A 104 -4.83 10.14 -34.47
N TRP A 105 -4.65 9.42 -35.58
CA TRP A 105 -3.34 8.97 -36.06
C TRP A 105 -2.35 10.13 -36.19
N GLY A 106 -1.08 9.90 -35.79
CA GLY A 106 -0.03 10.92 -35.82
C GLY A 106 0.03 11.85 -34.59
N THR A 107 -0.84 11.66 -33.59
CA THR A 107 -0.77 12.40 -32.32
C THR A 107 -0.09 11.60 -31.21
N GLN A 108 0.38 12.28 -30.16
CA GLN A 108 0.91 11.63 -28.94
C GLN A 108 -0.12 10.67 -28.33
N LYS A 109 -1.41 11.02 -28.39
CA LYS A 109 -2.48 10.15 -27.91
C LYS A 109 -2.66 8.88 -28.74
N ALA A 110 -2.30 8.87 -30.03
CA ALA A 110 -2.35 7.65 -30.82
C ALA A 110 -1.34 6.58 -30.35
N GLN A 111 -0.35 6.96 -29.54
CA GLN A 111 0.60 6.02 -28.93
C GLN A 111 0.02 5.31 -27.69
N HIS A 112 -1.14 5.72 -27.17
CA HIS A 112 -1.77 5.05 -26.05
C HIS A 112 -2.25 3.65 -26.46
N GLU A 113 -2.03 2.65 -25.61
CA GLU A 113 -2.41 1.27 -25.89
C GLU A 113 -3.91 1.06 -25.61
N PRO A 114 -4.72 0.57 -26.57
CA PRO A 114 -6.12 0.27 -26.34
C PRO A 114 -6.29 -0.96 -25.44
N THR A 115 -7.02 -0.82 -24.33
CA THR A 115 -7.38 -1.93 -23.44
C THR A 115 -8.85 -2.32 -23.62
N PRO A 116 -9.31 -3.45 -23.04
CA PRO A 116 -10.73 -3.67 -22.84
C PRO A 116 -11.35 -2.52 -22.00
N PRO A 117 -12.64 -2.22 -22.19
CA PRO A 117 -13.34 -1.26 -21.35
C PRO A 117 -13.30 -1.72 -19.89
N THR A 118 -12.96 -0.81 -18.99
CA THR A 118 -12.92 -1.08 -17.55
C THR A 118 -13.43 0.14 -16.80
N LEU A 119 -14.01 -0.06 -15.63
CA LEU A 119 -14.33 1.03 -14.70
C LEU A 119 -13.13 1.38 -13.79
N THR A 120 -12.09 0.55 -13.80
CA THR A 120 -10.89 0.72 -13.00
C THR A 120 -9.64 0.78 -13.89
N PHE A 121 -9.26 1.99 -14.29
CA PHE A 121 -8.01 2.27 -15.03
C PHE A 121 -6.80 2.32 -14.11
N ARG A 122 -6.58 1.26 -13.35
CA ARG A 122 -5.42 1.15 -12.46
C ARG A 122 -4.22 0.63 -13.25
N PRO A 123 -3.05 1.26 -13.11
CA PRO A 123 -1.81 0.68 -13.62
C PRO A 123 -1.68 -0.76 -13.12
N LYS A 124 -1.31 -1.68 -14.01
CA LYS A 124 -1.13 -3.10 -13.68
C LYS A 124 0.04 -3.32 -12.68
N GLY A 125 0.93 -2.33 -12.57
CA GLY A 125 2.11 -2.34 -11.71
C GLY A 125 2.01 -1.44 -10.48
N LEU A 126 2.88 -1.70 -9.50
CA LEU A 126 3.06 -0.82 -8.35
C LEU A 126 3.78 0.45 -8.77
N MET A 127 3.22 1.61 -8.45
CA MET A 127 3.78 2.90 -8.84
C MET A 127 4.59 3.51 -7.69
N CYS A 128 5.73 4.09 -8.02
CA CYS A 128 6.55 4.85 -7.10
C CYS A 128 5.77 6.09 -6.61
N PRO A 129 5.70 6.35 -5.30
CA PRO A 129 4.95 7.48 -4.75
C PRO A 129 5.54 8.83 -5.16
N GLU A 130 6.84 8.91 -5.40
CA GLU A 130 7.52 10.17 -5.74
C GLU A 130 7.52 10.45 -7.25
N HIS A 131 7.76 9.44 -8.08
CA HIS A 131 8.00 9.63 -9.51
C HIS A 131 6.87 9.17 -10.42
N LYS A 132 5.83 8.52 -9.87
CA LYS A 132 4.70 7.99 -10.63
C LYS A 132 5.13 7.06 -11.79
N GLU A 133 6.30 6.43 -11.67
CA GLU A 133 6.79 5.35 -12.55
C GLU A 133 6.62 3.99 -11.88
N GLU A 134 6.55 2.94 -12.69
CA GLU A 134 6.50 1.57 -12.17
C GLU A 134 7.77 1.23 -11.37
N VAL A 135 7.58 0.60 -10.21
CA VAL A 135 8.69 0.11 -9.40
C VAL A 135 9.26 -1.17 -10.02
N THR A 136 10.52 -1.09 -10.44
CA THR A 136 11.21 -2.17 -11.15
C THR A 136 12.42 -2.70 -10.38
N HIS A 137 12.80 -2.00 -9.31
CA HIS A 137 13.99 -2.28 -8.51
C HIS A 137 13.66 -2.39 -7.02
N TYR A 138 14.55 -3.02 -6.27
CA TYR A 138 14.50 -3.13 -4.82
C TYR A 138 15.82 -2.62 -4.22
N CYS A 139 15.73 -1.66 -3.31
CA CYS A 139 16.85 -1.15 -2.56
C CYS A 139 17.02 -1.97 -1.28
N LYS A 140 18.10 -2.76 -1.20
CA LYS A 140 18.42 -3.61 -0.03
C LYS A 140 18.77 -2.78 1.21
N THR A 141 19.39 -1.62 1.03
CA THR A 141 19.76 -0.73 2.14
C THR A 141 18.53 -0.12 2.81
N CYS A 142 17.57 0.38 2.02
CA CYS A 142 16.34 0.98 2.55
C CYS A 142 15.20 -0.02 2.77
N GLN A 143 15.37 -1.26 2.30
CA GLN A 143 14.35 -2.32 2.27
C GLN A 143 13.04 -1.89 1.59
N ARG A 144 13.12 -1.18 0.45
CA ARG A 144 11.97 -0.62 -0.26
C ARG A 144 12.04 -0.86 -1.77
N LEU A 145 10.86 -0.96 -2.39
CA LEU A 145 10.71 -0.95 -3.85
C LEU A 145 10.95 0.46 -4.40
N VAL A 146 11.66 0.55 -5.51
CA VAL A 146 12.07 1.82 -6.12
C VAL A 146 11.91 1.76 -7.65
N CYS A 147 11.63 2.90 -8.29
CA CYS A 147 11.58 3.01 -9.76
C CYS A 147 12.99 3.27 -10.33
N GLN A 148 13.08 3.38 -11.67
CA GLN A 148 14.34 3.71 -12.33
C GLN A 148 14.86 5.09 -11.95
N LEU A 149 13.99 6.09 -11.83
CA LEU A 149 14.39 7.44 -11.42
C LEU A 149 14.96 7.46 -9.99
N CYS A 150 14.39 6.71 -9.05
CA CYS A 150 14.96 6.56 -7.70
C CYS A 150 16.39 5.99 -7.72
N ARG A 151 16.69 5.06 -8.64
CA ARG A 151 18.01 4.43 -8.77
C ARG A 151 19.08 5.43 -9.25
N VAL A 152 18.72 6.34 -10.14
CA VAL A 152 19.66 7.31 -10.74
C VAL A 152 19.81 8.57 -9.88
N ARG A 153 18.80 8.92 -9.06
CA ARG A 153 18.86 10.09 -8.17
C ARG A 153 19.79 9.87 -6.97
N ARG A 154 20.34 10.99 -6.46
CA ARG A 154 21.29 11.03 -5.31
C ARG A 154 20.78 10.38 -4.03
N THR A 155 19.47 10.19 -3.86
CA THR A 155 18.89 9.57 -2.65
C THR A 155 19.25 8.09 -2.48
N HIS A 156 19.66 7.40 -3.56
CA HIS A 156 20.11 6.01 -3.49
C HIS A 156 21.43 5.72 -4.24
N THR A 157 22.25 6.74 -4.54
CA THR A 157 23.49 6.57 -5.33
C THR A 157 24.52 5.61 -4.71
N SER A 158 24.51 5.44 -3.39
CA SER A 158 25.40 4.53 -2.66
C SER A 158 24.69 3.28 -2.12
N HIS A 159 23.42 3.08 -2.44
CA HIS A 159 22.64 1.96 -1.92
C HIS A 159 22.73 0.72 -2.80
N LYS A 160 22.64 -0.46 -2.18
CA LYS A 160 22.64 -1.73 -2.91
C LYS A 160 21.27 -1.96 -3.53
N ILE A 161 21.15 -1.72 -4.84
CA ILE A 161 19.91 -1.86 -5.61
C ILE A 161 20.00 -3.10 -6.50
N THR A 162 18.93 -3.89 -6.56
CA THR A 162 18.80 -5.06 -7.43
C THR A 162 17.44 -5.08 -8.12
N PRO A 163 17.28 -5.74 -9.28
CA PRO A 163 15.97 -5.96 -9.88
C PRO A 163 14.99 -6.63 -8.93
N VAL A 164 13.71 -6.29 -9.01
CA VAL A 164 12.67 -6.82 -8.09
C VAL A 164 12.61 -8.34 -8.10
N LEU A 165 12.68 -8.97 -9.26
CA LEU A 165 12.60 -10.44 -9.37
C LEU A 165 13.74 -11.14 -8.63
N SER A 166 14.97 -10.65 -8.78
CA SER A 166 16.14 -11.18 -8.07
C SER A 166 16.04 -10.96 -6.56
N ALA A 167 15.60 -9.77 -6.14
CA ALA A 167 15.37 -9.49 -4.72
C ALA A 167 14.27 -10.39 -4.13
N TYR A 168 13.18 -10.60 -4.86
CA TYR A 168 12.09 -11.48 -4.46
C TYR A 168 12.57 -12.92 -4.24
N GLN A 169 13.33 -13.48 -5.18
CA GLN A 169 13.86 -14.84 -5.06
C GLN A 169 14.74 -14.98 -3.81
N ALA A 170 15.68 -14.05 -3.61
CA ALA A 170 16.58 -14.08 -2.47
C ALA A 170 15.84 -13.89 -1.13
N LEU A 171 14.86 -12.99 -1.08
CA LEU A 171 14.03 -12.77 0.13
C LEU A 171 13.15 -13.98 0.43
N ARG A 172 12.54 -14.59 -0.59
CA ARG A 172 11.74 -15.80 -0.45
C ARG A 172 12.58 -16.94 0.13
N GLU A 173 13.75 -17.19 -0.44
CA GLU A 173 14.65 -18.23 0.06
C GLU A 173 15.07 -17.98 1.52
N LYS A 174 15.44 -16.73 1.85
CA LYS A 174 15.76 -16.35 3.23
C LYS A 174 14.61 -16.62 4.18
N LEU A 175 13.40 -16.21 3.82
CA LEU A 175 12.20 -16.43 4.63
C LEU A 175 11.88 -17.92 4.78
N THR A 176 11.95 -18.71 3.70
CA THR A 176 11.73 -20.15 3.76
C THR A 176 12.70 -20.84 4.71
N LYS A 177 13.99 -20.48 4.66
CA LYS A 177 15.01 -21.02 5.58
C LYS A 177 14.74 -20.61 7.03
N SER A 178 14.40 -19.34 7.27
CA SER A 178 14.06 -18.87 8.61
C SER A 178 12.80 -19.55 9.17
N LEU A 179 11.77 -19.76 8.35
CA LEU A 179 10.57 -20.49 8.76
C LEU A 179 10.87 -21.95 9.09
N ALA A 180 11.64 -22.64 8.24
CA ALA A 180 12.04 -24.02 8.51
C ALA A 180 12.82 -24.14 9.83
N TYR A 181 13.73 -23.20 10.09
CA TYR A 181 14.45 -23.14 11.36
C TYR A 181 13.50 -22.94 12.55
N ILE A 182 12.60 -21.94 12.49
CA ILE A 182 11.65 -21.66 13.57
C ILE A 182 10.73 -22.87 13.84
N LEU A 183 10.23 -23.53 12.80
CA LEU A 183 9.39 -24.73 12.94
C LEU A 183 10.17 -25.87 13.62
N SER A 184 11.40 -26.14 13.19
CA SER A 184 12.24 -27.16 13.84
C SER A 184 12.53 -26.83 15.31
N SER A 185 12.77 -25.55 15.63
CA SER A 185 12.94 -25.10 17.01
C SER A 185 11.65 -25.26 17.81
N GLN A 186 10.49 -24.97 17.21
CA GLN A 186 9.19 -25.17 17.84
C GLN A 186 8.95 -26.64 18.18
N ASP A 187 9.26 -27.55 17.25
CA ASP A 187 9.14 -29.00 17.47
C ASP A 187 10.02 -29.44 18.65
N THR A 188 11.28 -28.98 18.72
CA THR A 188 12.15 -29.32 19.85
C THR A 188 11.61 -28.83 21.20
N VAL A 189 11.07 -27.62 21.25
CA VAL A 189 10.48 -27.06 22.47
C VAL A 189 9.22 -27.85 22.87
N GLN A 190 8.39 -28.25 21.91
CA GLN A 190 7.20 -29.05 22.17
C GLN A 190 7.55 -30.44 22.72
N THR A 191 8.57 -31.10 22.17
CA THR A 191 9.05 -32.39 22.69
C THR A 191 9.55 -32.25 24.12
N GLN A 192 10.35 -31.22 24.42
CA GLN A 192 10.85 -30.97 25.78
C GLN A 192 9.71 -30.69 26.77
N ILE A 193 8.68 -29.96 26.36
CA ILE A 193 7.49 -29.73 27.19
C ILE A 193 6.78 -31.06 27.48
N ALA A 194 6.59 -31.92 26.47
CA ALA A 194 5.94 -33.22 26.66
C ALA A 194 6.73 -34.15 27.61
N GLU A 195 8.06 -34.18 27.48
CA GLU A 195 8.93 -34.94 28.39
C GLU A 195 8.84 -34.41 29.83
N LEU A 196 8.84 -33.09 30.02
CA LEU A 196 8.65 -32.48 31.35
C LEU A 196 7.28 -32.82 31.94
N GLU A 197 6.21 -32.75 31.15
CA GLU A 197 4.87 -33.13 31.59
C GLU A 197 4.78 -34.61 31.99
N GLU A 198 5.51 -35.49 31.29
CA GLU A 198 5.58 -36.91 31.65
C GLU A 198 6.38 -37.13 32.94
N THR A 199 7.54 -36.49 33.11
CA THR A 199 8.34 -36.64 34.33
C THR A 199 7.60 -36.13 35.57
N VAL A 200 6.87 -35.02 35.48
CA VAL A 200 6.04 -34.51 36.58
C VAL A 200 5.02 -35.55 37.02
N LYS A 201 4.30 -36.19 36.08
CA LYS A 201 3.32 -37.25 36.38
C LYS A 201 3.94 -38.45 37.10
N HIS A 202 5.18 -38.81 36.78
CA HIS A 202 5.88 -39.91 37.44
C HIS A 202 6.36 -39.55 38.85
N THR A 203 6.63 -38.27 39.13
CA THR A 203 7.10 -37.79 40.44
C THR A 203 5.98 -37.45 41.42
N GLU A 204 4.74 -37.34 40.95
CA GLU A 204 3.55 -37.07 41.78
C GLU A 204 2.90 -38.36 42.37
N VAL A 205 3.61 -39.49 42.32
CA VAL A 205 3.26 -40.78 42.97
C VAL A 205 4.07 -40.95 44.25
#